data_AF-A0A0J1CYJ5-F1
#
_entry.id   AF-A0A0J1CYJ5-F1
#
_cell.length_a   1.000
_cell.length_b   1.000
_cell.length_c   1.000
_cell.angle_alpha   90.00
_cell.angle_beta   90.00
_cell.angle_gamma   90.00
#
_symmetry.space_group_name_H-M   'P 1'
#
loop_
_entity.id
_entity.type
_entity.pdbx_description
1 polymer ?
#
loop_
_entity_poly.entity_id
_entity_poly.type
_entity_poly.pdbx_seq_one_letter_code
_entity_poly.pdbx_strand_id
1 'polypeptide(L)'
;MALDKPAYLAAHFNIESLPASVQGKLPSSGTHPLPFKVLTIVGSMVGHVGATTLQGNFQTTMINAKDTGVVQQVSELSSNGIPSAATYSLSYLNLYTLKQETAVYSQRVAPLPILVHGVDNNQFVFDKPREGATYTTTFTSGTTVQIMNFRDMVRTCHAGHYYPASKVTPGLSGQAIDLDCDESKDGIIQNKSRHTYLTEYGVGVVRSMATASAKFEWSYTEFEKDGEHSPGTAVKPSNDKPA
;
A
#
# COMPACT_ATOMS: atom_id res chain seq x y z
N MET A 1 -7.30 -16.70 -13.70
CA MET A 1 -7.58 -15.65 -12.71
C MET A 1 -8.65 -16.17 -11.78
N ALA A 2 -8.54 -15.97 -10.47
CA ALA A 2 -9.53 -16.47 -9.54
C ALA A 2 -10.88 -15.77 -9.80
N LEU A 3 -11.93 -16.56 -10.05
CA LEU A 3 -13.31 -16.07 -10.13
C LEU A 3 -13.78 -15.51 -8.79
N ASP A 4 -13.21 -16.01 -7.70
CA ASP A 4 -13.45 -15.59 -6.32
C ASP A 4 -12.19 -14.93 -5.75
N LYS A 5 -12.12 -13.60 -5.82
CA LYS A 5 -10.99 -12.81 -5.32
C LYS A 5 -10.83 -12.91 -3.80
N PRO A 6 -11.91 -12.80 -2.98
CA PRO A 6 -11.80 -12.99 -1.54
C PRO A 6 -11.22 -14.35 -1.14
N ALA A 7 -11.67 -15.45 -1.76
CA ALA A 7 -11.14 -16.78 -1.47
C ALA A 7 -9.65 -16.89 -1.85
N TYR A 8 -9.26 -16.33 -3.00
CA TYR A 8 -7.86 -16.30 -3.42
C TYR A 8 -6.97 -15.51 -2.45
N LEU A 9 -7.44 -14.33 -2.02
CA LEU A 9 -6.72 -13.49 -1.06
C LEU A 9 -6.51 -14.24 0.26
N ALA A 10 -7.56 -14.82 0.83
CA ALA A 10 -7.48 -15.56 2.09
C ALA A 10 -6.54 -16.78 2.02
N ALA A 11 -6.55 -17.49 0.89
CA ALA A 11 -5.73 -18.69 0.70
C ALA A 11 -4.24 -18.37 0.49
N HIS A 12 -3.92 -17.29 -0.22
CA HIS A 12 -2.55 -17.04 -0.70
C HIS A 12 -1.85 -15.84 -0.05
N PHE A 13 -2.56 -14.94 0.61
CA PHE A 13 -2.02 -13.72 1.21
C PHE A 13 -2.35 -13.66 2.70
N ASN A 14 -1.91 -14.68 3.43
CA ASN A 14 -1.98 -14.75 4.89
C ASN A 14 -0.56 -14.70 5.50
N ILE A 15 -0.46 -14.45 6.81
CA ILE A 15 0.81 -14.34 7.52
C ILE A 15 1.63 -15.63 7.38
N GLU A 16 0.95 -16.78 7.40
CA GLU A 16 1.55 -18.11 7.27
C GLU A 16 2.19 -18.34 5.89
N SER A 17 1.81 -17.54 4.88
CA SER A 17 2.39 -17.59 3.54
C SER A 17 3.73 -16.83 3.41
N LEU A 18 4.17 -16.15 4.47
CA LEU A 18 5.48 -15.49 4.54
C LEU A 18 6.56 -16.48 5.02
N PRO A 19 7.84 -16.28 4.69
CA PRO A 19 8.92 -17.06 5.28
C PRO A 19 9.06 -16.83 6.79
N ALA A 20 9.51 -17.85 7.54
CA ALA A 20 9.64 -17.79 9.00
C ALA A 20 10.54 -16.65 9.48
N SER A 21 11.57 -16.31 8.70
CA SER A 21 12.46 -15.15 8.90
C SER A 21 11.73 -13.82 8.97
N VAL A 22 10.60 -13.68 8.26
CA VAL A 22 9.76 -12.48 8.24
C VAL A 22 8.66 -12.60 9.30
N GLN A 23 8.01 -13.76 9.40
CA GLN A 23 6.95 -14.00 10.39
C GLN A 23 7.42 -13.71 11.81
N GLY A 24 8.63 -14.16 12.17
CA GLY A 24 9.21 -13.95 13.50
C GLY A 24 9.54 -12.50 13.86
N LYS A 25 9.41 -11.57 12.91
CA LYS A 25 9.59 -10.12 13.14
C LYS A 25 8.28 -9.39 13.39
N LEU A 26 7.15 -9.95 12.96
CA LEU A 26 5.85 -9.32 13.05
C LEU A 26 5.31 -9.38 14.50
N PRO A 27 4.45 -8.42 14.89
CA PRO A 27 3.74 -8.50 16.15
C PRO A 27 2.93 -9.79 16.27
N SER A 28 2.83 -10.34 17.48
CA SER A 28 1.95 -11.47 17.76
C SER A 28 0.48 -11.10 17.60
N SER A 29 -0.38 -12.08 17.32
CA SER A 29 -1.81 -11.86 17.18
C SER A 29 -2.40 -11.13 18.40
N GLY A 30 -3.25 -10.13 18.15
CA GLY A 30 -3.89 -9.32 19.18
C GLY A 30 -3.04 -8.19 19.77
N THR A 31 -1.74 -8.11 19.45
CA THR A 31 -0.85 -7.12 20.08
C THR A 31 -0.79 -5.78 19.35
N HIS A 32 -1.26 -5.74 18.11
CA HIS A 32 -1.37 -4.50 17.35
C HIS A 32 -2.75 -4.46 16.66
N PRO A 33 -3.80 -4.08 17.42
CA PRO A 33 -5.15 -4.05 16.88
C PRO A 33 -5.31 -2.96 15.83
N LEU A 34 -6.03 -3.29 14.76
CA LEU A 34 -6.50 -2.29 13.80
C LEU A 34 -7.96 -1.97 14.10
N PRO A 35 -8.37 -0.70 13.94
CA PRO A 35 -9.72 -0.27 14.30
C PRO A 35 -10.77 -0.75 13.30
N PHE A 36 -10.50 -1.72 12.43
CA PHE A 36 -11.45 -2.26 11.45
C PHE A 36 -11.24 -3.76 11.26
N LYS A 37 -12.26 -4.48 10.82
CA LYS A 37 -12.11 -5.83 10.25
C LYS A 37 -11.91 -5.75 8.74
N VAL A 38 -12.71 -4.93 8.09
CA VAL A 38 -12.66 -4.63 6.65
C VAL A 38 -12.65 -3.12 6.45
N LEU A 39 -11.75 -2.64 5.60
CA LEU A 39 -11.69 -1.24 5.17
C LEU A 39 -11.72 -1.18 3.64
N THR A 40 -12.73 -0.52 3.09
CA THR A 40 -12.84 -0.23 1.66
C THR A 40 -12.42 1.21 1.42
N ILE A 41 -11.55 1.42 0.44
CA ILE A 41 -11.04 2.73 0.05
C ILE A 41 -11.26 2.91 -1.45
N VAL A 42 -11.87 4.02 -1.84
CA VAL A 42 -12.10 4.38 -3.24
C VAL A 42 -11.34 5.66 -3.59
N GLY A 43 -10.84 5.71 -4.82
CA GLY A 43 -10.18 6.89 -5.32
C GLY A 43 -9.81 6.80 -6.79
N SER A 44 -8.91 7.68 -7.20
CA SER A 44 -8.36 7.71 -8.55
C SER A 44 -6.84 7.84 -8.51
N MET A 45 -6.21 7.35 -9.57
CA MET A 45 -4.79 7.50 -9.79
C MET A 45 -4.55 8.11 -11.16
N VAL A 46 -3.54 8.98 -11.24
CA VAL A 46 -3.04 9.57 -12.48
C VAL A 46 -1.52 9.44 -12.51
N GLY A 47 -0.94 9.32 -13.69
CA GLY A 47 0.49 9.17 -13.82
C GLY A 47 0.95 8.86 -15.23
N HIS A 48 2.18 8.38 -15.35
CA HIS A 48 2.75 7.95 -16.62
C HIS A 48 3.80 6.85 -16.43
N VAL A 49 4.04 6.10 -17.49
CA VAL A 49 5.19 5.21 -17.67
C VAL A 49 5.83 5.55 -19.00
N GLY A 50 7.09 6.00 -18.97
CA GLY A 50 7.73 6.62 -20.13
C GLY A 50 6.89 7.79 -20.64
N ALA A 51 6.56 7.76 -21.93
CA ALA A 51 5.71 8.77 -22.58
C ALA A 51 4.20 8.48 -22.49
N THR A 52 3.80 7.35 -21.89
CA THR A 52 2.39 6.92 -21.84
C THR A 52 1.73 7.39 -20.56
N THR A 53 0.73 8.27 -20.68
CA THR A 53 -0.14 8.67 -19.56
C THR A 53 -1.07 7.52 -19.16
N LEU A 54 -1.23 7.34 -17.87
CA LEU A 54 -2.13 6.36 -17.27
C LEU A 54 -3.06 7.07 -16.28
N GLN A 55 -4.34 6.71 -16.34
CA GLN A 55 -5.32 7.17 -15.37
C GLN A 55 -6.36 6.06 -15.13
N GLY A 56 -6.89 6.03 -13.92
CA GLY A 56 -7.91 5.05 -13.56
C GLY A 56 -8.50 5.30 -12.19
N ASN A 57 -9.66 4.71 -11.97
CA ASN A 57 -10.27 4.65 -10.65
C ASN A 57 -9.87 3.35 -9.98
N PHE A 58 -9.64 3.38 -8.68
CA PHE A 58 -9.34 2.19 -7.91
C PHE A 58 -10.34 2.00 -6.77
N GLN A 59 -10.53 0.74 -6.41
CA GLN A 59 -11.15 0.33 -5.16
C GLN A 59 -10.20 -0.64 -4.47
N THR A 60 -9.86 -0.35 -3.23
CA THR A 60 -9.01 -1.19 -2.39
C THR A 60 -9.84 -1.72 -1.24
N THR A 61 -9.82 -3.04 -1.04
CA THR A 61 -10.38 -3.69 0.15
C THR A 61 -9.23 -4.23 0.98
N MET A 62 -9.15 -3.82 2.25
CA MET A 62 -8.18 -4.29 3.23
C MET A 62 -8.88 -5.11 4.31
N ILE A 63 -8.25 -6.19 4.73
CA ILE A 63 -8.73 -7.08 5.78
C ILE A 63 -7.68 -7.16 6.87
N ASN A 64 -8.07 -6.85 8.11
CA ASN A 64 -7.20 -6.96 9.28
C ASN A 64 -6.81 -8.43 9.54
N ALA A 65 -5.50 -8.70 9.49
CA ALA A 65 -4.96 -10.03 9.73
C ALA A 65 -4.62 -10.22 11.21
N LYS A 66 -5.63 -10.64 11.99
CA LYS A 66 -5.47 -11.12 13.37
C LYS A 66 -4.89 -10.09 14.35
N ASP A 67 -5.14 -8.79 14.15
CA ASP A 67 -4.67 -7.72 15.04
C ASP A 67 -3.14 -7.75 15.25
N THR A 68 -2.41 -7.92 14.16
CA THR A 68 -0.93 -7.91 14.11
C THR A 68 -0.38 -6.64 13.46
N GLY A 69 -1.26 -5.70 13.06
CA GLY A 69 -0.94 -4.58 12.17
C GLY A 69 -0.76 -4.99 10.70
N VAL A 70 -0.80 -6.29 10.37
CA VAL A 70 -0.76 -6.77 8.98
C VAL A 70 -2.16 -6.70 8.37
N VAL A 71 -2.22 -6.29 7.10
CA VAL A 71 -3.44 -6.30 6.30
C VAL A 71 -3.27 -7.15 5.06
N GLN A 72 -4.29 -7.94 4.75
CA GLN A 72 -4.48 -8.53 3.43
C GLN A 72 -5.22 -7.52 2.57
N GLN A 73 -4.85 -7.38 1.30
CA GLN A 73 -5.43 -6.38 0.44
C GLN A 73 -5.69 -6.90 -0.97
N VAL A 74 -6.81 -6.50 -1.54
CA VAL A 74 -7.03 -6.49 -2.99
C VAL A 74 -7.31 -5.06 -3.45
N SER A 75 -6.54 -4.56 -4.41
CA SER A 75 -6.74 -3.28 -5.07
C SER A 75 -7.08 -3.52 -6.53
N GLU A 76 -8.28 -3.12 -6.93
CA GLU A 76 -8.77 -3.23 -8.30
C GLU A 76 -8.66 -1.89 -8.99
N LEU A 77 -8.06 -1.88 -10.18
CA LEU A 77 -7.95 -0.70 -11.04
C LEU A 77 -8.93 -0.85 -12.20
N SER A 78 -9.57 0.25 -12.56
CA SER A 78 -10.44 0.36 -13.73
C SER A 78 -10.10 1.61 -14.53
N SER A 79 -10.27 1.53 -15.84
CA SER A 79 -10.13 2.68 -16.75
C SER A 79 -11.40 2.75 -17.59
N ASN A 80 -12.07 3.90 -17.57
CA ASN A 80 -13.36 4.10 -18.25
C ASN A 80 -14.43 3.07 -17.84
N GLY A 81 -14.48 2.69 -16.57
CA GLY A 81 -15.42 1.70 -16.04
C GLY A 81 -15.09 0.24 -16.39
N ILE A 82 -14.01 -0.01 -17.13
CA ILE A 82 -13.56 -1.35 -17.50
C ILE A 82 -12.43 -1.76 -16.55
N PRO A 83 -12.54 -2.89 -15.84
CA PRO A 83 -11.45 -3.41 -15.01
C PRO A 83 -10.18 -3.65 -15.84
N SER A 84 -9.04 -3.17 -15.35
CA SER A 84 -7.75 -3.23 -16.07
C SER A 84 -6.71 -4.05 -15.33
N ALA A 85 -6.74 -4.05 -14.00
CA ALA A 85 -5.83 -4.84 -13.18
C ALA A 85 -6.40 -5.12 -11.78
N ALA A 86 -5.88 -6.14 -11.13
CA ALA A 86 -6.02 -6.35 -9.70
C ALA A 86 -4.66 -6.64 -9.07
N THR A 87 -4.38 -5.99 -7.94
CA THR A 87 -3.19 -6.24 -7.12
C THR A 87 -3.60 -6.83 -5.79
N TYR A 88 -3.08 -8.01 -5.48
CA TYR A 88 -3.22 -8.68 -4.20
C TYR A 88 -1.96 -8.44 -3.40
N SER A 89 -2.08 -8.12 -2.12
CA SER A 89 -0.92 -7.90 -1.27
C SER A 89 -1.16 -8.30 0.18
N LEU A 90 -0.04 -8.55 0.86
CA LEU A 90 0.06 -8.64 2.30
C LEU A 90 1.06 -7.58 2.74
N SER A 91 0.67 -6.68 3.63
CA SER A 91 1.49 -5.53 4.04
C SER A 91 1.37 -5.24 5.53
N TYR A 92 2.44 -4.75 6.14
CA TYR A 92 2.42 -4.24 7.51
C TYR A 92 1.99 -2.76 7.50
N LEU A 93 0.90 -2.46 8.21
CA LEU A 93 0.20 -1.17 8.29
C LEU A 93 -0.14 -0.54 6.93
N ASN A 94 -0.21 -1.35 5.87
CA ASN A 94 -0.23 -0.87 4.49
C ASN A 94 0.87 0.16 4.13
N LEU A 95 1.98 0.12 4.85
CA LEU A 95 3.18 0.92 4.58
C LEU A 95 4.26 0.06 3.94
N TYR A 96 4.45 -1.17 4.41
CA TYR A 96 5.50 -2.09 3.95
C TYR A 96 4.88 -3.33 3.33
N THR A 97 4.96 -3.45 2.01
CA THR A 97 4.49 -4.63 1.28
C THR A 97 5.44 -5.80 1.50
N LEU A 98 4.90 -6.91 2.02
CA LEU A 98 5.66 -8.13 2.33
C LEU A 98 5.48 -9.20 1.25
N LYS A 99 4.32 -9.20 0.59
CA LYS A 99 4.00 -10.07 -0.54
C LYS A 99 3.06 -9.34 -1.48
N GLN A 100 3.26 -9.48 -2.78
CA GLN A 100 2.41 -8.86 -3.79
C GLN A 100 2.33 -9.67 -5.08
N GLU A 101 1.15 -9.69 -5.68
CA GLU A 101 0.90 -10.17 -7.03
C GLU A 101 0.01 -9.17 -7.76
N THR A 102 0.35 -8.84 -9.01
CA THR A 102 -0.49 -7.99 -9.85
C THR A 102 -0.88 -8.74 -11.11
N ALA A 103 -2.18 -8.86 -11.34
CA ALA A 103 -2.76 -9.40 -12.57
C ALA A 103 -3.24 -8.23 -13.45
N VAL A 104 -2.68 -8.09 -14.64
CA VAL A 104 -3.11 -7.11 -15.66
C VAL A 104 -3.97 -7.83 -16.68
N TYR A 105 -5.22 -7.42 -16.86
CA TYR A 105 -6.21 -8.20 -17.61
C TYR A 105 -5.98 -8.20 -19.14
N SER A 106 -5.21 -7.24 -19.65
CA SER A 106 -4.76 -7.24 -21.04
C SER A 106 -3.60 -8.20 -21.31
N GLN A 107 -2.95 -8.73 -20.26
CA GLN A 107 -1.83 -9.65 -20.37
C GLN A 107 -2.29 -11.10 -20.21
N ARG A 108 -1.74 -12.01 -21.02
CA ARG A 108 -2.07 -13.44 -20.95
C ARG A 108 -1.43 -14.16 -19.77
N VAL A 109 -0.32 -13.63 -19.26
CA VAL A 109 0.46 -14.21 -18.18
C VAL A 109 0.69 -13.14 -17.14
N ALA A 110 0.34 -13.43 -15.89
CA ALA A 110 0.66 -12.57 -14.77
C ALA A 110 2.14 -12.72 -14.39
N PRO A 111 2.84 -11.64 -14.02
CA PRO A 111 4.16 -11.73 -13.41
C PRO A 111 4.14 -12.62 -12.16
N LEU A 112 5.26 -13.29 -11.89
CA LEU A 112 5.41 -14.05 -10.65
C LEU A 112 5.25 -13.13 -9.43
N PRO A 113 4.56 -13.57 -8.36
CA PRO A 113 4.44 -12.77 -7.15
C PRO A 113 5.80 -12.45 -6.54
N ILE A 114 5.93 -11.24 -6.02
CA ILE A 114 7.09 -10.78 -5.24
C ILE A 114 6.83 -11.08 -3.77
N LEU A 115 7.88 -11.52 -3.08
CA LEU A 115 7.87 -11.92 -1.68
C LEU A 115 9.13 -11.41 -0.99
N VAL A 116 8.96 -10.85 0.21
CA VAL A 116 10.06 -10.61 1.14
C VAL A 116 10.46 -11.94 1.78
N HIS A 117 11.73 -12.30 1.60
CA HIS A 117 12.37 -13.50 2.16
C HIS A 117 13.13 -13.23 3.45
N GLY A 118 13.50 -11.98 3.73
CA GLY A 118 14.26 -11.62 4.93
C GLY A 118 14.20 -10.14 5.23
N VAL A 119 14.43 -9.82 6.50
CA VAL A 119 14.50 -8.45 7.01
C VAL A 119 15.64 -8.35 8.03
N ASP A 120 16.49 -7.34 7.90
CA ASP A 120 17.71 -7.18 8.73
C ASP A 120 17.41 -6.75 10.18
N ASN A 121 16.50 -5.79 10.35
CA ASN A 121 16.17 -5.13 11.59
C ASN A 121 14.64 -5.05 11.79
N ASN A 122 14.21 -4.50 12.93
CA ASN A 122 12.78 -4.42 13.27
C ASN A 122 12.25 -2.97 13.16
N GLN A 123 12.94 -2.05 12.49
CA GLN A 123 12.49 -0.65 12.40
C GLN A 123 11.23 -0.47 11.54
N PHE A 124 10.91 -1.42 10.65
CA PHE A 124 9.64 -1.42 9.92
C PHE A 124 8.43 -1.75 10.82
N VAL A 125 8.67 -2.33 12.01
CA VAL A 125 7.62 -2.66 12.98
C VAL A 125 7.56 -1.59 14.05
N PHE A 126 6.48 -0.81 14.00
CA PHE A 126 6.14 0.22 14.98
C PHE A 126 4.62 0.31 15.12
N ASP A 127 4.14 0.84 16.25
CA ASP A 127 2.70 1.00 16.49
C ASP A 127 2.12 2.14 15.63
N LYS A 128 2.78 3.30 15.65
CA LYS A 128 2.45 4.46 14.82
C LYS A 128 3.71 5.27 14.50
N PRO A 129 3.76 5.99 13.36
CA PRO A 129 4.88 6.85 13.05
C PRO A 129 5.03 7.97 14.08
N ARG A 130 6.23 8.14 14.64
CA ARG A 130 6.62 9.29 15.47
C ARG A 130 7.07 10.45 14.59
N GLU A 131 6.71 11.68 14.95
CA GLU A 131 7.12 12.88 14.21
C GLU A 131 8.65 13.00 14.15
N GLY A 132 9.17 13.40 12.97
CA GLY A 132 10.61 13.57 12.73
C GLY A 132 11.43 12.27 12.77
N ALA A 133 10.81 11.12 13.03
CA ALA A 133 11.51 9.85 13.06
C ALA A 133 11.89 9.37 11.66
N THR A 134 12.99 8.62 11.59
CA THR A 134 13.43 7.94 10.38
C THR A 134 13.42 6.45 10.64
N TYR A 135 12.81 5.69 9.74
CA TYR A 135 12.77 4.22 9.77
C TYR A 135 13.57 3.71 8.59
N THR A 136 14.62 2.93 8.86
CA THR A 136 15.45 2.32 7.82
C THR A 136 15.49 0.82 8.03
N THR A 137 15.09 0.07 7.00
CA THR A 137 15.07 -1.39 7.00
C THR A 137 15.51 -1.94 5.66
N THR A 138 16.29 -3.02 5.68
CA THR A 138 16.69 -3.77 4.48
C THR A 138 15.73 -4.94 4.27
N PHE A 139 15.09 -5.00 3.12
CA PHE A 139 14.24 -6.10 2.69
C PHE A 139 14.95 -6.95 1.65
N THR A 140 15.17 -8.22 1.96
CA THR A 140 15.64 -9.22 1.00
C THR A 140 14.42 -9.77 0.27
N SER A 141 14.28 -9.45 -1.02
CA SER A 141 13.09 -9.76 -1.82
C SER A 141 13.41 -10.57 -3.08
N GLY A 142 12.44 -11.36 -3.54
CA GLY A 142 12.53 -12.14 -4.77
C GLY A 142 11.17 -12.64 -5.22
N THR A 143 11.12 -13.48 -6.25
CA THR A 143 9.85 -14.15 -6.61
C THR A 143 9.54 -15.29 -5.64
N THR A 144 8.31 -15.78 -5.63
CA THR A 144 7.88 -16.90 -4.76
C THR A 144 8.57 -18.23 -5.07
N VAL A 145 9.08 -18.43 -6.29
CA VAL A 145 9.76 -19.66 -6.72
C VAL A 145 11.30 -19.54 -6.65
N GLN A 146 11.80 -18.37 -6.27
CA GLN A 146 13.23 -18.09 -6.23
C GLN A 146 13.86 -18.67 -4.95
N ILE A 147 14.97 -19.40 -5.10
CA ILE A 147 15.67 -20.05 -3.99
C ILE A 147 17.03 -19.39 -3.64
N MET A 148 17.54 -18.52 -4.50
CA MET A 148 18.81 -17.80 -4.32
C MET A 148 18.87 -16.51 -5.17
N ASN A 149 19.93 -15.71 -5.02
CA ASN A 149 20.14 -14.44 -5.73
C ASN A 149 19.04 -13.39 -5.46
N PHE A 150 18.57 -13.36 -4.22
CA PHE A 150 17.60 -12.36 -3.77
C PHE A 150 18.18 -10.95 -3.89
N ARG A 151 17.28 -9.96 -3.94
CA ARG A 151 17.65 -8.55 -4.01
C ARG A 151 17.48 -7.92 -2.64
N ASP A 152 18.55 -7.33 -2.14
CA ASP A 152 18.46 -6.48 -0.95
C ASP A 152 18.09 -5.06 -1.37
N MET A 153 17.01 -4.55 -0.80
CA MET A 153 16.51 -3.21 -1.02
C MET A 153 16.45 -2.50 0.33
N VAL A 154 17.16 -1.38 0.46
CA VAL A 154 17.13 -0.55 1.66
C VAL A 154 16.00 0.45 1.50
N ARG A 155 14.99 0.36 2.37
CA ARG A 155 13.89 1.32 2.43
C ARG A 155 14.08 2.24 3.61
N THR A 156 14.13 3.54 3.33
CA THR A 156 14.23 4.59 4.35
C THR A 156 13.03 5.51 4.25
N CYS A 157 12.27 5.64 5.33
CA CYS A 157 11.09 6.48 5.44
C CYS A 157 11.28 7.56 6.50
N HIS A 158 11.10 8.82 6.13
CA HIS A 158 11.13 9.97 7.03
C HIS A 158 9.71 10.44 7.34
N ALA A 159 9.34 10.44 8.61
CA ALA A 159 8.04 10.91 9.07
C ALA A 159 8.04 12.42 9.30
N GLY A 160 7.03 13.10 8.76
CA GLY A 160 6.83 14.53 8.93
C GLY A 160 6.18 14.91 10.26
N HIS A 161 5.24 15.84 10.21
CA HIS A 161 4.41 16.26 11.34
C HIS A 161 2.97 15.82 11.17
N TYR A 162 2.26 15.62 12.29
CA TYR A 162 0.84 15.36 12.26
C TYR A 162 0.05 16.58 11.78
N TYR A 163 -0.99 16.31 11.00
CA TYR A 163 -1.95 17.29 10.52
C TYR A 163 -3.35 16.67 10.46
N PRO A 164 -4.43 17.48 10.39
CA PRO A 164 -5.79 16.94 10.32
C PRO A 164 -5.98 16.03 9.09
N ALA A 165 -6.51 14.82 9.29
CA ALA A 165 -6.73 13.87 8.20
C ALA A 165 -7.68 14.40 7.10
N SER A 166 -8.53 15.38 7.42
CA SER A 166 -9.37 16.08 6.44
C SER A 166 -8.60 16.76 5.31
N LYS A 167 -7.29 17.00 5.45
CA LYS A 167 -6.43 17.47 4.34
C LYS A 167 -6.12 16.38 3.31
N VAL A 168 -6.24 15.11 3.68
CA VAL A 168 -6.05 13.95 2.79
C VAL A 168 -7.25 13.80 1.87
N THR A 169 -8.44 13.77 2.48
CA THR A 169 -9.76 13.71 1.86
C THR A 169 -10.75 14.39 2.80
N PRO A 170 -11.62 15.29 2.30
CA PRO A 170 -12.69 15.86 3.11
C PRO A 170 -13.56 14.77 3.75
N GLY A 171 -13.90 14.93 5.03
CA GLY A 171 -14.72 13.95 5.76
C GLY A 171 -13.92 12.97 6.63
N LEU A 172 -12.60 12.85 6.43
CA LEU A 172 -11.77 12.06 7.34
C LEU A 172 -11.56 12.76 8.68
N SER A 173 -11.81 12.02 9.77
CA SER A 173 -11.54 12.41 11.15
C SER A 173 -10.11 12.01 11.58
N GLY A 174 -9.69 12.51 12.73
CA GLY A 174 -8.39 12.18 13.32
C GLY A 174 -7.21 12.93 12.68
N GLN A 175 -6.01 12.39 12.90
CA GLN A 175 -4.75 12.95 12.42
C GLN A 175 -4.16 12.08 11.30
N ALA A 176 -3.36 12.72 10.45
CA ALA A 176 -2.58 12.12 9.39
C ALA A 176 -1.12 12.56 9.52
N ILE A 177 -0.18 11.71 9.11
CA ILE A 177 1.25 12.03 9.04
C ILE A 177 1.82 11.47 7.74
N ASP A 178 2.59 12.28 7.03
CA ASP A 178 3.26 11.85 5.81
C ASP A 178 4.58 11.15 6.13
N LEU A 179 4.87 10.09 5.38
CA LEU A 179 6.14 9.38 5.33
C LEU A 179 6.68 9.49 3.92
N ASP A 180 7.77 10.22 3.75
CA ASP A 180 8.53 10.27 2.50
C ASP A 180 9.56 9.14 2.52
N CYS A 181 9.40 8.19 1.61
CA CYS A 181 10.16 6.95 1.56
C CYS A 181 10.97 6.83 0.27
N ASP A 182 12.26 6.52 0.40
CA ASP A 182 13.12 6.15 -0.72
C ASP A 182 13.50 4.66 -0.58
N GLU A 183 13.48 3.94 -1.69
CA GLU A 183 14.01 2.58 -1.78
C GLU A 183 15.27 2.59 -2.64
N SER A 184 16.36 2.04 -2.10
CA SER A 184 17.66 2.04 -2.76
C SER A 184 18.26 0.65 -2.85
N LYS A 185 19.06 0.44 -3.87
CA LYS A 185 19.86 -0.76 -4.09
C LYS A 185 21.30 -0.34 -4.31
N ASP A 186 22.23 -0.91 -3.56
CA ASP A 186 23.66 -0.57 -3.66
C ASP A 186 23.92 0.95 -3.56
N GLY A 187 23.13 1.65 -2.74
CA GLY A 187 23.17 3.11 -2.57
C GLY A 187 22.47 3.93 -3.68
N ILE A 188 21.94 3.29 -4.72
CA ILE A 188 21.26 3.94 -5.83
C ILE A 188 19.74 3.89 -5.60
N ILE A 189 19.10 5.05 -5.54
CA ILE A 189 17.64 5.17 -5.39
C ILE A 189 16.94 4.56 -6.62
N GLN A 190 16.06 3.60 -6.37
CA GLN A 190 15.27 2.89 -7.37
C GLN A 190 13.86 3.48 -7.47
N ASN A 191 13.27 3.84 -6.32
CA ASN A 191 11.98 4.50 -6.26
C ASN A 191 11.92 5.49 -5.10
N LYS A 192 11.00 6.44 -5.24
CA LYS A 192 10.55 7.36 -4.19
C LYS A 192 9.05 7.21 -4.04
N SER A 193 8.56 7.28 -2.83
CA SER A 193 7.12 7.20 -2.55
C SER A 193 6.76 8.09 -1.38
N ARG A 194 5.55 8.63 -1.41
CA ARG A 194 4.94 9.28 -0.25
C ARG A 194 3.78 8.43 0.21
N HIS A 195 3.76 8.11 1.48
CA HIS A 195 2.62 7.49 2.15
C HIS A 195 2.05 8.45 3.18
N THR A 196 0.76 8.39 3.43
CA THR A 196 0.12 9.10 4.54
C THR A 196 -0.46 8.08 5.50
N TYR A 197 0.02 8.05 6.72
CA TYR A 197 -0.54 7.23 7.79
C TYR A 197 -1.74 7.93 8.43
N LEU A 198 -2.89 7.26 8.46
CA LEU A 198 -4.13 7.77 9.01
C LEU A 198 -4.37 7.16 10.40
N THR A 199 -4.30 7.98 11.44
CA THR A 199 -4.38 7.50 12.83
C THR A 199 -5.70 6.83 13.19
N GLU A 200 -6.80 7.31 12.64
CA GLU A 200 -8.14 6.75 12.85
C GLU A 200 -8.28 5.32 12.29
N TYR A 201 -7.46 4.97 11.27
CA TYR A 201 -7.50 3.68 10.60
C TYR A 201 -6.31 2.79 10.96
N GLY A 202 -5.25 3.33 11.56
CA GLY A 202 -4.05 2.57 11.89
C GLY A 202 -3.24 2.11 10.66
N VAL A 203 -3.49 2.67 9.47
CA VAL A 203 -2.84 2.25 8.22
C VAL A 203 -2.38 3.42 7.36
N GLY A 204 -1.41 3.15 6.50
CA GLY A 204 -0.90 4.03 5.46
C GLY A 204 -1.69 3.94 4.16
N VAL A 205 -1.73 5.05 3.43
CA VAL A 205 -2.23 5.12 2.05
C VAL A 205 -1.17 5.77 1.17
N VAL A 206 -0.98 5.28 -0.06
CA VAL A 206 0.03 5.84 -0.98
C VAL A 206 -0.48 7.16 -1.56
N ARG A 207 0.32 8.22 -1.52
CA ARG A 207 -0.02 9.52 -2.14
C ARG A 207 0.68 9.69 -3.47
N SER A 208 1.92 9.23 -3.58
CA SER A 208 2.69 9.28 -4.81
C SER A 208 3.75 8.19 -4.84
N MET A 209 4.17 7.85 -6.06
CA MET A 209 5.28 6.95 -6.32
C MET A 209 6.00 7.43 -7.58
N ALA A 210 7.32 7.41 -7.57
CA ALA A 210 8.16 7.72 -8.71
C ALA A 210 9.30 6.71 -8.83
N THR A 211 9.63 6.35 -10.05
CA THR A 211 10.84 5.62 -10.44
C THR A 211 11.56 6.45 -11.51
N ALA A 212 12.68 5.96 -12.03
CA ALA A 212 13.36 6.61 -13.15
C ALA A 212 12.48 6.76 -14.41
N SER A 213 11.48 5.90 -14.60
CA SER A 213 10.66 5.86 -15.82
C SER A 213 9.17 6.12 -15.59
N ALA A 214 8.70 6.24 -14.34
CA ALA A 214 7.29 6.35 -14.04
C ALA A 214 7.03 7.29 -12.88
N LYS A 215 5.88 7.96 -12.89
CA LYS A 215 5.36 8.75 -11.77
C LYS A 215 3.86 8.56 -11.68
N PHE A 216 3.37 8.40 -10.46
CA PHE A 216 1.97 8.22 -10.14
C PHE A 216 1.58 9.03 -8.92
N GLU A 217 0.34 9.51 -8.91
CA GLU A 217 -0.28 10.24 -7.81
C GLU A 217 -1.68 9.67 -7.57
N TRP A 218 -2.04 9.51 -6.29
CA TRP A 218 -3.30 8.95 -5.85
C TRP A 218 -4.12 10.04 -5.14
N SER A 219 -5.40 10.06 -5.46
CA SER A 219 -6.41 10.87 -4.81
C SER A 219 -7.48 9.95 -4.23
N TYR A 220 -7.91 10.25 -3.01
CA TYR A 220 -8.85 9.43 -2.26
C TYR A 220 -10.18 10.16 -2.13
N THR A 221 -11.28 9.44 -2.30
CA THR A 221 -12.63 10.02 -2.24
C THR A 221 -13.45 9.45 -1.10
N GLU A 222 -13.22 8.20 -0.72
CA GLU A 222 -14.10 7.48 0.20
C GLU A 222 -13.33 6.46 1.04
N PHE A 223 -13.75 6.34 2.30
CA PHE A 223 -13.28 5.33 3.26
C PHE A 223 -14.49 4.75 3.98
N GLU A 224 -14.68 3.44 3.88
CA GLU A 224 -15.76 2.71 4.51
C GLU A 224 -15.19 1.60 5.39
N LYS A 225 -15.53 1.63 6.68
CA LYS A 225 -15.05 0.67 7.67
C LYS A 225 -16.19 -0.24 8.07
N ASP A 226 -16.02 -1.55 7.94
CA ASP A 226 -16.96 -2.56 8.42
C ASP A 226 -18.42 -2.36 7.94
N GLY A 227 -18.61 -1.72 6.77
CA GLY A 227 -19.92 -1.35 6.23
C GLY A 227 -20.45 0.02 6.67
N GLU A 228 -19.72 0.75 7.51
CA GLU A 228 -20.01 2.11 7.95
C GLU A 228 -19.22 3.13 7.12
N HIS A 229 -19.96 4.03 6.48
CA HIS A 229 -19.44 4.97 5.50
C HIS A 229 -18.96 6.27 6.15
N SER A 230 -17.75 6.73 5.84
CA SER A 230 -17.33 8.11 6.13
C SER A 230 -17.74 9.00 4.94
N PRO A 231 -18.63 10.00 5.10
CA PRO A 231 -19.08 10.80 3.97
C PRO A 231 -17.95 11.68 3.42
N GLY A 232 -17.40 11.29 2.26
CA GLY A 232 -16.44 12.10 1.48
C GLY A 232 -17.15 12.80 0.32
N THR A 233 -17.22 14.13 0.34
CA THR A 233 -17.77 14.88 -0.80
C THR A 233 -16.70 15.02 -1.88
N ALA A 234 -16.94 14.46 -3.07
CA ALA A 234 -16.04 14.57 -4.22
C ALA A 234 -15.79 16.03 -4.59
N VAL A 235 -14.52 16.46 -4.56
CA VAL A 235 -14.12 17.77 -5.08
C VAL A 235 -14.04 17.68 -6.61
N LYS A 236 -14.96 18.37 -7.28
CA LYS A 236 -14.97 18.54 -8.74
C LYS A 236 -13.77 19.43 -9.13
N PRO A 237 -13.03 19.13 -10.21
CA PRO A 237 -11.99 20.05 -10.69
C PRO A 237 -12.65 21.37 -11.11
N SER A 238 -12.21 22.49 -10.53
CA SER A 238 -12.57 23.82 -11.02
C SER A 238 -11.91 24.00 -12.38
N ASN A 239 -12.74 24.19 -13.41
CA ASN A 239 -12.33 24.69 -14.71
C ASN A 239 -12.47 26.21 -14.67
N ASP A 240 -11.55 26.90 -14.02
CA ASP A 240 -11.39 28.34 -14.22
C ASP A 240 -10.37 28.57 -15.33
N LYS A 241 -10.91 28.90 -16.51
CA LYS A 241 -10.15 29.45 -17.63
C LYS A 241 -10.08 30.97 -17.44
N PRO A 242 -8.91 31.62 -17.45
CA PRO A 242 -8.85 33.08 -17.42
C PRO A 242 -9.37 33.67 -18.74
N ALA A 243 -10.08 34.79 -18.60
CA ALA A 243 -10.55 35.65 -19.68
C ALA A 243 -9.40 36.32 -20.45
#